data_AF-A0A8X6NQ04-F1
#
_entry.id   AF-A0A8X6NQ04-F1
#
_cell.length_a   1.000
_cell.length_b   1.000
_cell.length_c   1.000
_cell.angle_alpha   90.00
_cell.angle_beta   90.00
_cell.angle_gamma   90.00
#
_symmetry.space_group_name_H-M   'P 1'
#
loop_
_entity.id
_entity.type
_entity.pdbx_description
1 polymer ?
#
loop_
_entity_poly.entity_id
_entity_poly.type
_entity_poly.pdbx_seq_one_letter_code
_entity_poly.pdbx_strand_id
1 'polypeptide(L)'
;MYVDDWITGQDTREEALLISLHAENIMKEAGMEMISNDTTLMCQWAAKGFDTYLVDTSVSLGSNKTKVLGLAWQTLDDCLTLDTKGLLEFISTNKNTKRFLLQAIGKIFDPLGLISPFTIRMKCLIQELWKNKMNWDEDLPQKGG
;
A
#
# COMPACT_ATOMS: atom_id res chain seq x y z
N MET A 1 1.84 -14.49 -4.92
CA MET A 1 1.80 -13.76 -6.19
C MET A 1 0.47 -13.04 -6.27
N TYR A 2 0.49 -11.73 -6.44
CA TYR A 2 -0.69 -10.87 -6.60
C TYR A 2 -0.50 -10.07 -7.87
N VAL A 3 -1.24 -10.40 -8.92
CA VAL A 3 -1.08 -9.81 -10.26
C VAL A 3 0.41 -9.85 -10.66
N ASP A 4 1.10 -8.70 -10.68
CA ASP A 4 2.50 -8.57 -11.07
C ASP A 4 3.49 -8.67 -9.90
N ASP A 5 3.01 -8.69 -8.65
CA ASP A 5 3.84 -8.72 -7.45
C ASP A 5 4.04 -10.15 -6.91
N TRP A 6 5.29 -10.62 -6.85
CA TRP A 6 5.64 -11.81 -6.08
C TRP A 6 6.32 -11.41 -4.77
N ILE A 7 5.60 -11.66 -3.67
CA ILE A 7 6.06 -11.43 -2.31
C ILE A 7 6.26 -12.78 -1.63
N THR A 8 7.41 -12.95 -0.98
CA THR A 8 7.75 -14.12 -0.17
C THR A 8 8.63 -13.69 0.99
N GLY A 9 8.52 -14.39 2.12
CA GLY A 9 9.39 -14.25 3.28
C GLY A 9 9.91 -15.63 3.68
N GLN A 10 11.05 -15.68 4.37
CA GLN A 10 11.67 -16.89 4.89
C GLN A 10 12.11 -16.66 6.33
N ASP A 11 12.25 -17.73 7.10
CA ASP A 11 12.68 -17.67 8.50
C ASP A 11 14.18 -17.37 8.62
N THR A 12 14.97 -17.69 7.58
CA THR A 12 16.40 -17.44 7.53
C THR A 12 16.83 -16.71 6.26
N ARG A 13 17.95 -15.98 6.35
CA ARG A 13 18.53 -15.27 5.21
C ARG A 13 19.07 -16.24 4.17
N GLU A 14 19.61 -17.36 4.60
CA GLU A 14 20.16 -18.40 3.75
C GLU A 14 19.08 -19.02 2.86
N GLU A 15 17.90 -19.32 3.42
CA GLU A 15 16.75 -19.78 2.64
C GLU A 15 16.24 -18.71 1.67
N ALA A 16 16.16 -17.46 2.13
CA ALA A 16 15.78 -16.34 1.27
C ALA A 16 16.75 -16.17 0.08
N LEU A 17 18.05 -16.32 0.31
CA LEU A 17 19.07 -16.31 -0.74
C LEU A 17 18.90 -17.49 -1.70
N LEU A 18 18.71 -18.71 -1.19
CA LEU A 18 18.53 -19.89 -2.04
C LEU A 18 17.31 -19.78 -2.95
N ILE A 19 16.18 -19.33 -2.42
CA ILE A 19 14.94 -19.15 -3.19
C ILE A 19 15.10 -18.03 -4.22
N SER A 20 15.67 -16.89 -3.83
CA SER A 20 15.90 -15.79 -4.77
C SER A 20 16.86 -16.16 -5.90
N LEU A 21 17.85 -17.02 -5.65
CA LEU A 21 18.71 -17.56 -6.70
C LEU A 21 17.98 -18.49 -7.67
N HIS A 22 17.10 -19.36 -7.16
CA HIS A 22 16.27 -20.20 -8.03
C HIS A 22 15.26 -19.37 -8.83
N ALA A 23 14.81 -18.25 -8.26
CA ALA A 23 13.87 -17.34 -8.90
C ALA A 23 14.54 -16.43 -9.95
N GLU A 24 15.85 -16.19 -9.87
CA GLU A 24 16.55 -15.15 -10.62
C GLU A 24 16.29 -15.20 -12.12
N ASN A 25 16.53 -16.35 -12.75
CA ASN A 25 16.35 -16.50 -14.19
C ASN A 25 14.90 -16.23 -14.61
N ILE A 26 13.95 -16.73 -13.82
CA ILE A 26 12.52 -16.56 -14.10
C ILE A 26 12.13 -15.08 -13.98
N MET A 27 12.58 -14.42 -12.91
CA MET A 27 12.29 -13.01 -12.67
C MET A 27 12.93 -12.12 -13.75
N LYS A 28 14.18 -12.40 -14.11
CA LYS A 28 14.91 -11.67 -15.15
C LYS A 28 14.28 -11.84 -16.53
N GLU A 29 13.89 -13.06 -16.90
CA GLU A 29 13.16 -13.33 -18.15
C GLU A 29 11.79 -12.64 -18.17
N ALA A 30 11.13 -12.54 -17.03
CA ALA A 30 9.87 -11.82 -16.87
C ALA A 30 10.02 -10.29 -16.78
N GLY A 31 11.26 -9.76 -16.77
CA GLY A 31 11.52 -8.33 -16.57
C GLY A 31 11.12 -7.83 -15.17
N MET A 32 11.06 -8.72 -14.18
CA MET A 32 10.71 -8.43 -12.80
C MET A 32 11.96 -8.18 -11.96
N GLU A 33 11.91 -7.14 -11.14
CA GLU A 33 13.00 -6.73 -10.26
C GLU A 33 12.77 -7.25 -8.83
N MET A 34 13.85 -7.61 -8.14
CA MET A 34 13.79 -8.14 -6.77
C MET A 34 14.23 -7.10 -5.75
N ILE A 35 13.52 -7.05 -4.62
CA ILE A 35 13.77 -6.14 -3.51
C ILE A 35 13.59 -6.87 -2.17
N SER A 36 14.34 -6.46 -1.15
CA SER A 36 14.30 -7.02 0.21
C SER A 36 14.38 -5.93 1.27
N ASN A 37 13.85 -6.20 2.46
CA ASN A 37 14.09 -5.42 3.68
C ASN A 37 15.45 -5.73 4.32
N ASP A 38 16.08 -6.84 3.97
CA ASP A 38 17.39 -7.25 4.48
C ASP A 38 18.53 -6.70 3.60
N THR A 39 19.24 -5.70 4.12
CA THR A 39 20.37 -5.05 3.44
C THR A 39 21.53 -6.01 3.17
N THR A 40 21.75 -7.01 4.03
CA THR A 40 22.81 -8.01 3.83
C THR A 40 22.45 -8.92 2.66
N LEU A 41 21.18 -9.32 2.56
CA LEU A 41 20.69 -10.10 1.41
C LEU A 41 20.83 -9.31 0.11
N MET A 42 20.49 -8.02 0.11
CA MET A 42 20.70 -7.15 -1.06
C MET A 42 22.19 -7.06 -1.45
N CYS A 43 23.10 -6.93 -0.48
CA CYS A 43 24.54 -6.98 -0.76
C CYS A 43 24.98 -8.32 -1.37
N GLN A 44 24.42 -9.44 -0.92
CA GLN A 44 24.71 -10.77 -1.48
C GLN A 44 24.17 -10.93 -2.91
N TRP A 45 23.00 -10.37 -3.21
CA TRP A 45 22.47 -10.28 -4.57
C TRP A 45 23.37 -9.44 -5.47
N ALA A 46 23.78 -8.25 -5.02
CA ALA A 46 24.69 -7.38 -5.76
C ALA A 46 26.01 -8.08 -6.08
N ALA A 47 26.59 -8.80 -5.10
CA ALA A 47 27.81 -9.59 -5.29
C ALA A 47 27.65 -10.73 -6.30
N LYS A 48 26.42 -11.20 -6.53
CA LYS A 48 26.09 -12.23 -7.52
C LYS A 48 25.68 -11.65 -8.88
N GLY A 49 25.68 -10.33 -9.04
CA GLY A 49 25.39 -9.66 -10.31
C GLY A 49 23.90 -9.38 -10.54
N PHE A 50 23.08 -9.40 -9.49
CA PHE A 50 21.68 -9.00 -9.57
C PHE A 50 21.61 -7.47 -9.68
N ASP A 51 20.67 -6.96 -10.46
CA ASP A 51 20.33 -5.55 -10.45
C ASP A 51 19.66 -5.22 -9.10
N THR A 52 20.44 -4.68 -8.17
CA THR A 52 19.94 -4.24 -6.86
C THR A 52 19.75 -2.73 -6.87
N TYR A 53 18.59 -2.26 -6.42
CA TYR A 53 18.42 -0.84 -6.12
C TYR A 53 19.32 -0.46 -4.95
N LEU A 54 20.21 0.51 -5.17
CA LEU A 54 20.92 1.14 -4.07
C LEU A 54 19.88 1.78 -3.15
N VAL A 55 19.87 1.34 -1.89
CA VAL A 55 19.36 2.13 -0.77
C VAL A 55 20.24 3.38 -0.73
N ASP A 56 19.83 4.43 -1.44
CA ASP A 56 20.59 5.67 -1.55
C ASP A 56 20.74 6.27 -0.15
N THR A 57 21.89 5.99 0.46
CA THR A 57 22.20 6.42 1.83
C THR A 57 22.60 7.91 1.85
N SER A 58 22.61 8.57 0.69
CA SER A 58 23.14 9.93 0.52
C SER A 58 22.08 11.01 0.23
N VAL A 59 20.80 10.66 0.17
CA VAL A 59 19.71 11.63 0.00
C VAL A 59 18.84 11.68 1.26
N SER A 60 19.07 12.72 2.06
CA SER A 60 18.13 13.32 3.03
C SER A 60 16.95 12.44 3.45
N LEU A 61 17.07 11.77 4.61
CA LEU A 61 15.98 11.38 5.51
C LEU A 61 14.59 11.27 4.83
N GLY A 62 14.37 10.30 3.91
CA GLY A 62 13.05 10.19 3.27
C GLY A 62 12.78 9.22 2.12
N SER A 63 13.76 8.66 1.40
CA SER A 63 13.50 7.93 0.14
C SER A 63 13.88 6.44 0.09
N ASN A 64 13.62 5.66 1.15
CA ASN A 64 13.57 4.18 1.09
C ASN A 64 12.14 3.67 0.89
N LYS A 65 11.41 4.27 -0.07
CA LYS A 65 10.00 3.96 -0.33
C LYS A 65 9.87 3.32 -1.70
N THR A 66 9.63 2.01 -1.74
CA THR A 66 9.19 1.31 -2.94
C THR A 66 7.68 1.10 -2.91
N LYS A 67 7.07 0.67 -4.01
CA LYS A 67 5.67 0.26 -4.03
C LYS A 67 5.56 -1.26 -4.07
N VAL A 68 4.69 -1.81 -3.23
CA VAL A 68 4.34 -3.23 -3.20
C VAL A 68 2.82 -3.32 -3.06
N LEU A 69 2.15 -4.04 -3.96
CA LEU A 69 0.68 -4.13 -4.04
C LEU A 69 0.01 -2.77 -4.24
N GLY A 70 0.72 -1.79 -4.82
CA GLY A 70 0.27 -0.40 -4.92
C GLY A 70 0.29 0.39 -3.59
N LEU A 71 0.76 -0.21 -2.49
CA LEU A 71 1.05 0.46 -1.21
C LEU A 71 2.51 0.88 -1.15
N ALA A 72 2.83 1.90 -0.36
CA ALA A 72 4.22 2.30 -0.15
C ALA A 72 4.85 1.43 0.94
N TRP A 73 5.92 0.72 0.62
CA TRP A 73 6.69 -0.09 1.56
C TRP A 73 7.98 0.63 1.96
N GLN A 74 8.15 0.81 3.27
CA GLN A 74 9.38 1.26 3.89
C GLN A 74 10.23 0.04 4.21
N THR A 75 11.23 -0.23 3.37
CA THR A 75 12.01 -1.47 3.45
C THR A 75 12.82 -1.59 4.74
N LEU A 76 13.38 -0.49 5.25
CA LEU A 76 14.19 -0.52 6.48
C LEU A 76 13.38 -0.89 7.73
N ASP A 77 12.19 -0.33 7.85
CA ASP A 77 11.31 -0.52 9.00
C ASP A 77 10.35 -1.70 8.80
N ASP A 78 10.42 -2.35 7.64
CA ASP A 78 9.49 -3.37 7.17
C ASP A 78 8.01 -2.98 7.36
N CYS A 79 7.68 -1.75 6.99
CA CYS A 79 6.36 -1.17 7.22
C CYS A 79 5.64 -0.83 5.92
N LEU A 80 4.42 -1.32 5.77
CA LEU A 80 3.49 -0.85 4.73
C LEU A 80 2.80 0.43 5.19
N THR A 81 2.77 1.43 4.30
CA THR A 81 2.20 2.74 4.57
C THR A 81 1.09 3.06 3.58
N LEU A 82 0.00 3.59 4.11
CA LEU A 82 -1.13 4.11 3.35
C LEU A 82 -0.96 5.62 3.20
N ASP A 83 -0.92 6.12 1.97
CA ASP A 83 -0.90 7.56 1.74
C ASP A 83 -2.29 8.16 1.99
N THR A 84 -2.40 8.90 3.09
CA THR A 84 -3.63 9.55 3.51
C THR A 84 -3.64 11.05 3.21
N LYS A 85 -2.58 11.62 2.64
CA LYS A 85 -2.47 13.07 2.46
C LYS A 85 -3.61 13.62 1.61
N GLY A 86 -3.87 13.00 0.46
CA GLY A 86 -4.96 13.39 -0.45
C GLY A 86 -6.36 13.15 0.12
N LEU A 87 -6.50 12.24 1.08
CA LEU A 87 -7.75 12.03 1.83
C LEU A 87 -7.94 13.14 2.86
N LEU A 88 -6.92 13.47 3.64
CA LEU A 88 -6.97 14.50 4.67
C LEU A 88 -7.24 15.89 4.07
N GLU A 89 -6.58 16.22 2.96
CA GLU A 89 -6.84 17.46 2.21
C GLU A 89 -8.27 17.49 1.63
N PHE A 90 -8.80 16.34 1.20
CA PHE A 90 -10.18 16.29 0.73
C PHE A 90 -11.18 16.48 1.89
N ILE A 91 -10.94 15.83 3.03
CA ILE A 91 -11.79 15.93 4.21
C ILE A 91 -11.80 17.36 4.77
N SER A 92 -10.68 18.08 4.71
CA SER A 92 -10.59 19.46 5.22
C SER A 92 -11.49 20.45 4.49
N THR A 93 -11.99 20.11 3.30
CA THR A 93 -13.02 20.91 2.60
C THR A 93 -14.38 20.94 3.31
N ASN A 94 -14.55 20.10 4.36
CA ASN A 94 -15.65 20.11 5.33
C ASN A 94 -17.05 20.11 4.72
N LYS A 95 -17.24 19.38 3.61
CA LYS A 95 -18.56 19.10 3.05
C LYS A 95 -19.19 17.91 3.77
N ASN A 96 -20.51 17.92 3.88
CA ASN A 96 -21.23 16.89 4.61
C ASN A 96 -22.35 16.30 3.75
N THR A 97 -22.02 15.77 2.57
CA THR A 97 -23.01 15.18 1.64
C THR A 97 -22.73 13.70 1.36
N LYS A 98 -23.74 12.98 0.86
CA LYS A 98 -23.57 11.58 0.42
C LYS A 98 -22.48 11.43 -0.65
N ARG A 99 -22.43 12.35 -1.63
CA ARG A 99 -21.38 12.38 -2.67
C ARG A 99 -20.00 12.55 -2.05
N PHE A 100 -19.87 13.43 -1.07
CA PHE A 100 -18.61 13.68 -0.39
C PHE A 100 -18.09 12.44 0.35
N LEU A 101 -18.95 11.75 1.10
CA LEU A 101 -18.60 10.50 1.77
C LEU A 101 -18.09 9.44 0.79
N LEU A 102 -18.79 9.25 -0.33
CA LEU A 102 -18.40 8.28 -1.36
C LEU A 102 -17.04 8.63 -1.97
N GLN A 103 -16.79 9.91 -2.27
CA GLN A 103 -15.50 10.38 -2.76
C GLN A 103 -14.39 10.19 -1.73
N ALA A 104 -14.65 10.42 -0.45
CA ALA A 104 -13.69 10.21 0.63
C ALA A 104 -13.29 8.73 0.74
N ILE A 105 -14.26 7.81 0.78
CA ILE A 105 -13.96 6.37 0.83
C ILE A 105 -13.24 5.90 -0.44
N GLY A 106 -13.63 6.41 -1.61
CA GLY A 106 -12.99 6.06 -2.87
C GLY A 106 -11.51 6.45 -2.96
N LYS A 107 -11.06 7.40 -2.13
CA LYS A 107 -9.64 7.77 -2.01
C LYS A 107 -8.82 6.80 -1.15
N ILE A 108 -9.47 5.88 -0.44
CA ILE A 108 -8.80 4.88 0.38
C ILE A 108 -8.48 3.67 -0.49
N PHE A 109 -7.21 3.51 -0.84
CA PHE A 109 -6.71 2.32 -1.53
C PHE A 109 -6.21 1.29 -0.51
N ASP A 110 -6.97 0.21 -0.31
CA ASP A 110 -6.67 -0.85 0.67
C ASP A 110 -6.78 -2.24 0.01
N PRO A 111 -5.79 -2.63 -0.81
CA PRO A 111 -5.82 -3.88 -1.57
C PRO A 111 -5.76 -5.12 -0.67
N LEU A 112 -5.16 -4.98 0.52
CA LEU A 112 -4.99 -6.05 1.50
C LEU A 112 -6.12 -6.09 2.55
N GLY A 113 -7.01 -5.11 2.56
CA GLY A 113 -8.09 -5.03 3.55
C GLY A 113 -7.62 -4.70 4.98
N LEU A 114 -6.41 -4.16 5.16
CA LEU A 114 -5.78 -3.87 6.46
C LEU A 114 -6.59 -2.87 7.30
N ILE A 115 -7.29 -1.95 6.64
CA ILE A 115 -8.14 -0.95 7.30
C ILE A 115 -9.62 -1.15 7.00
N SER A 116 -9.99 -2.33 6.49
CA SER A 116 -11.38 -2.71 6.26
C SER A 116 -12.30 -2.54 7.50
N PRO A 117 -11.85 -2.74 8.77
CA PRO A 117 -12.70 -2.49 9.93
C PRO A 117 -13.13 -1.01 10.09
N PHE A 118 -12.38 -0.08 9.51
CA PHE A 118 -12.72 1.35 9.49
C PHE A 118 -13.60 1.68 8.28
N THR A 119 -13.24 1.18 7.09
CA THR A 119 -14.00 1.48 5.87
C THR A 119 -15.38 0.83 5.85
N ILE A 120 -15.57 -0.31 6.54
CA ILE A 120 -16.87 -0.98 6.62
C ILE A 120 -17.92 -0.11 7.31
N ARG A 121 -17.57 0.62 8.36
CA ARG A 121 -18.50 1.54 9.06
C ARG A 121 -19.02 2.61 8.11
N MET A 122 -18.13 3.14 7.29
CA MET A 122 -18.46 4.16 6.29
C MET A 122 -19.31 3.59 5.14
N LYS A 123 -19.02 2.34 4.72
CA LYS A 123 -19.86 1.62 3.75
C LYS A 123 -21.27 1.36 4.29
N CYS A 124 -21.41 0.98 5.57
CA CYS A 124 -22.70 0.81 6.22
C CYS A 124 -23.49 2.13 6.24
N LEU A 125 -22.85 3.24 6.63
CA LEU A 125 -23.47 4.57 6.58
C LEU A 125 -23.98 4.89 5.17
N ILE A 126 -23.15 4.70 4.14
CA ILE A 126 -23.57 4.93 2.76
C ILE A 126 -24.78 4.06 2.39
N GLN A 127 -24.78 2.78 2.77
CA GLN A 127 -25.93 1.90 2.54
C GLN A 127 -27.21 2.42 3.22
N GLU A 128 -27.12 2.97 4.42
CA GLU A 128 -28.26 3.60 5.11
C GLU A 128 -28.77 4.84 4.35
N LEU A 129 -27.86 5.72 3.91
CA LEU A 129 -28.22 6.90 3.12
C LEU A 129 -28.92 6.52 1.82
N TRP A 130 -28.50 5.42 1.18
CA TRP A 130 -29.18 4.87 0.01
C TRP A 130 -30.58 4.35 0.33
N LYS A 131 -30.75 3.60 1.43
CA LYS A 131 -32.07 3.10 1.86
C LYS A 131 -33.04 4.24 2.15
N ASN A 132 -32.54 5.35 2.68
CA ASN A 132 -33.32 6.56 2.94
C ASN A 132 -33.57 7.43 1.69
N LYS A 133 -33.13 6.98 0.50
CA LYS A 133 -33.30 7.69 -0.78
C LYS A 133 -32.74 9.12 -0.79
N MET A 134 -31.74 9.39 0.05
CA MET A 134 -31.06 10.69 0.11
C MET A 134 -30.43 11.02 -1.25
N ASN A 135 -30.47 12.28 -1.67
CA ASN A 135 -29.83 12.72 -2.91
C ASN A 135 -28.30 12.84 -2.77
N TRP A 136 -27.60 12.99 -3.89
CA TRP A 136 -26.13 13.04 -3.90
C TRP A 136 -25.55 14.24 -3.14
N ASP A 137 -26.14 15.41 -3.36
CA ASP A 137 -25.66 16.70 -2.85
C ASP A 137 -26.49 17.21 -1.66
N GLU A 138 -27.35 16.34 -1.12
CA GLU A 138 -28.10 16.62 0.11
C GLU A 138 -27.20 16.50 1.32
N ASP A 139 -27.35 17.42 2.28
CA ASP A 139 -26.62 17.41 3.53
C ASP A 139 -27.01 16.19 4.38
N LEU A 140 -26.01 15.57 5.00
CA LEU A 140 -26.23 14.44 5.89
C LEU A 140 -27.08 14.87 7.09
N PRO A 141 -27.93 13.96 7.61
CA PRO A 141 -28.73 14.27 8.78
C PRO A 141 -27.78 14.57 9.94
N GLN A 142 -27.92 15.74 10.56
CA GLN A 142 -27.23 15.98 11.83
C GLN A 142 -27.79 14.98 12.84
N LYS A 143 -26.91 14.29 13.57
CA LYS A 143 -27.37 13.51 14.73
C LYS A 143 -28.04 14.50 15.68
N GLY A 144 -29.36 14.41 15.82
CA GLY A 144 -30.03 14.92 17.01
C GLY A 144 -29.37 14.31 18.23
N GLY A 145 -29.12 15.15 19.24
CA GLY A 145 -28.54 14.75 20.53
C GLY A 145 -29.37 13.71 21.26
#